data_AF-A0A0H5QVC8-F1
#
_entry.id   AF-A0A0H5QVC8-F1
#
_cell.length_a   1.000
_cell.length_b   1.000
_cell.length_c   1.000
_cell.angle_alpha   90.00
_cell.angle_beta   90.00
_cell.angle_gamma   90.00
#
_symmetry.space_group_name_H-M   'P 1'
#
loop_
_entity.id
_entity.type
_entity.pdbx_description
1 polymer ?
#
loop_
_entity_poly.entity_id
_entity_poly.type
_entity_poly.pdbx_seq_one_letter_code
_entity_poly.pdbx_strand_id
1 'polypeptide(L)'
;MLQSEDYGIIIASAFHQQVPLNLNFPKFFYNRLLGLPVVLRDLLSYDENMYKAMQKILNPSLTAEGLVECSAGYFENEDDDPITLDNRVERVETLLESIVANDQINQLSLGFNSAIGDQYKSLLNPDELEILLCGVQTIDHADLKQHTVYSRDGDHEISLRYSEHDPVIQNLWEVLSEFDQPDMVRLVQFVTGTSRLPPGGAANLDPPMMVQPVPPSWSTAPVDDQLPGASTCYNQLILPPYSSKAILSRKLRQALEHCQGFGLD
;
A
#
# COMPACT_ATOMS: atom_id res chain seq x y z
N MET A 1 22.22 8.80 -20.89
CA MET A 1 21.17 8.30 -19.97
C MET A 1 21.81 8.28 -18.60
N LEU A 2 21.12 8.83 -17.58
CA LEU A 2 21.64 8.85 -16.21
C LEU A 2 21.83 7.41 -15.70
N GLN A 3 22.92 7.17 -14.99
CA GLN A 3 23.18 5.89 -14.31
C GLN A 3 22.44 5.85 -12.97
N SER A 4 22.28 4.66 -12.37
CA SER A 4 21.62 4.51 -11.06
C SER A 4 22.26 5.35 -9.96
N GLU A 5 23.59 5.51 -9.99
CA GLU A 5 24.34 6.36 -9.05
C GLU A 5 23.92 7.84 -9.14
N ASP A 6 23.71 8.35 -10.36
CA ASP A 6 23.30 9.75 -10.58
C ASP A 6 21.95 10.05 -9.91
N TYR A 7 21.01 9.10 -9.93
CA TYR A 7 19.72 9.26 -9.24
C TYR A 7 19.89 9.36 -7.73
N GLY A 8 20.84 8.62 -7.15
CA GLY A 8 21.18 8.74 -5.72
C GLY A 8 21.64 10.16 -5.37
N ILE A 9 22.51 10.74 -6.19
CA ILE A 9 23.00 12.11 -6.02
C ILE A 9 21.85 13.12 -6.15
N ILE A 10 20.95 12.94 -7.12
CA ILE A 10 19.77 13.79 -7.30
C ILE A 10 18.86 13.73 -6.06
N ILE A 11 18.61 12.55 -5.50
CA ILE A 11 17.79 12.36 -4.30
C ILE A 11 18.43 13.11 -3.10
N ALA A 12 19.73 12.95 -2.88
CA ALA A 12 20.44 13.66 -1.82
C ALA A 12 20.45 15.19 -2.04
N SER A 13 20.57 15.64 -3.28
CA SER A 13 20.48 17.06 -3.62
C SER A 13 19.08 17.63 -3.33
N ALA A 14 18.03 16.88 -3.64
CA ALA A 14 16.65 17.27 -3.34
C ALA A 14 16.41 17.38 -1.82
N PHE A 15 16.96 16.45 -1.04
CA PHE A 15 16.96 16.50 0.42
C PHE A 15 17.57 17.82 0.95
N HIS A 16 18.78 18.18 0.49
CA HIS A 16 19.47 19.40 0.94
C HIS A 16 18.72 20.68 0.53
N GLN A 17 18.08 20.67 -0.64
CA GLN A 17 17.33 21.81 -1.15
C GLN A 17 15.89 21.88 -0.61
N GLN A 18 15.48 20.91 0.20
CA GLN A 18 14.10 20.78 0.71
C GLN A 18 13.06 20.77 -0.43
N VAL A 19 13.42 20.15 -1.55
CA VAL A 19 12.52 19.97 -2.69
C VAL A 19 11.88 18.58 -2.58
N PRO A 20 10.57 18.50 -2.28
CA PRO A 20 9.92 17.20 -2.15
C PRO A 20 9.90 16.46 -3.48
N LEU A 21 10.22 15.17 -3.41
CA LEU A 21 10.20 14.24 -4.53
C LEU A 21 8.95 13.39 -4.48
N ASN A 22 8.43 13.03 -5.64
CA ASN A 22 7.29 12.12 -5.72
C ASN A 22 7.77 10.67 -5.83
N LEU A 23 8.39 10.16 -4.77
CA LEU A 23 8.87 8.79 -4.71
C LEU A 23 7.85 7.90 -3.99
N ASN A 24 7.53 6.76 -4.60
CA ASN A 24 6.69 5.72 -4.01
C ASN A 24 7.47 4.41 -3.94
N PHE A 25 8.57 4.42 -3.19
CA PHE A 25 9.41 3.24 -2.97
C PHE A 25 8.97 2.47 -1.74
N PRO A 26 9.17 1.14 -1.72
CA PRO A 26 8.90 0.32 -0.54
C PRO A 26 9.82 0.71 0.62
N LYS A 27 9.40 0.42 1.86
CA LYS A 27 10.10 0.79 3.09
C LYS A 27 11.57 0.34 3.11
N PHE A 28 11.85 -0.85 2.59
CA PHE A 28 13.23 -1.37 2.54
C PHE A 28 14.18 -0.48 1.72
N PHE A 29 13.67 0.28 0.76
CA PHE A 29 14.50 1.20 -0.03
C PHE A 29 15.13 2.27 0.87
N TYR A 30 14.36 2.85 1.78
CA TYR A 30 14.87 3.85 2.72
C TYR A 30 15.82 3.23 3.76
N ASN A 31 15.59 1.97 4.17
CA ASN A 31 16.59 1.22 4.95
C ASN A 31 17.93 1.14 4.21
N ARG A 32 17.91 0.78 2.91
CA ARG A 32 19.13 0.68 2.09
C ARG A 32 19.84 2.02 1.92
N LEU A 33 19.11 3.12 1.72
CA LEU A 33 19.69 4.46 1.64
C LEU A 33 20.45 4.83 2.92
N LEU A 34 19.91 4.46 4.09
CA LEU A 34 20.53 4.70 5.40
C LEU A 34 21.61 3.67 5.78
N GLY A 35 21.81 2.62 4.98
CA GLY A 35 22.72 1.52 5.31
C GLY A 35 22.23 0.62 6.45
N LEU A 36 20.91 0.58 6.68
CA LEU A 36 20.27 -0.24 7.70
C LEU A 36 19.97 -1.66 7.16
N PRO A 37 20.00 -2.69 8.03
CA PRO A 37 19.61 -4.04 7.63
C PRO A 37 18.13 -4.07 7.22
N VAL A 38 17.82 -4.86 6.19
CA VAL A 38 16.44 -5.10 5.76
C VAL A 38 15.97 -6.41 6.38
N VAL A 39 14.75 -6.41 6.92
CA VAL A 39 14.12 -7.62 7.47
C VAL A 39 12.96 -8.06 6.60
N LEU A 40 12.53 -9.32 6.74
CA LEU A 40 11.43 -9.89 5.97
C LEU A 40 10.16 -9.02 6.01
N ARG A 41 9.85 -8.43 7.17
CA ARG A 41 8.68 -7.56 7.34
C ARG A 41 8.68 -6.33 6.42
N ASP A 42 9.84 -5.84 6.00
CA ASP A 42 9.93 -4.68 5.12
C ASP A 42 9.41 -4.96 3.70
N LEU A 43 9.36 -6.25 3.31
CA LEU A 43 8.75 -6.66 2.03
C LEU A 43 7.23 -6.52 2.01
N LEU A 44 6.56 -6.34 3.17
CA LEU A 44 5.11 -6.12 3.20
C LEU A 44 4.70 -4.91 2.35
N SER A 45 5.53 -3.87 2.32
CA SER A 45 5.32 -2.66 1.52
C SER A 45 5.69 -2.79 0.04
N TYR A 46 6.31 -3.92 -0.35
CA TYR A 46 6.77 -4.20 -1.71
C TYR A 46 5.88 -5.22 -2.41
N ASP A 47 5.66 -6.36 -1.75
CA ASP A 47 4.78 -7.43 -2.21
C ASP A 47 4.26 -8.22 -1.00
N GLU A 48 2.99 -7.99 -0.67
CA GLU A 48 2.32 -8.64 0.45
C GLU A 48 2.20 -10.16 0.26
N ASN A 49 2.00 -10.64 -0.98
CA ASN A 49 1.86 -12.07 -1.25
C ASN A 49 3.19 -12.78 -1.07
N MET A 50 4.27 -12.19 -1.58
CA MET A 50 5.62 -12.70 -1.39
C MET A 50 6.01 -12.71 0.10
N TYR A 51 5.72 -11.63 0.83
CA TYR A 51 5.92 -11.57 2.29
C TYR A 51 5.18 -12.71 2.99
N LYS A 52 3.88 -12.91 2.70
CA LYS A 52 3.08 -14.00 3.27
C LYS A 52 3.62 -15.38 2.90
N ALA A 53 4.06 -15.57 1.66
CA ALA A 53 4.63 -16.83 1.20
C ALA A 53 5.92 -17.18 1.95
N MET A 54 6.87 -16.23 2.05
CA MET A 54 8.09 -16.39 2.83
C MET A 54 7.82 -16.62 4.32
N GLN A 55 6.83 -15.91 4.89
CA GLN A 55 6.43 -16.12 6.29
C GLN A 55 5.86 -17.52 6.52
N LYS A 56 5.07 -18.05 5.57
CA LYS A 56 4.57 -19.44 5.63
C LYS A 56 5.72 -20.44 5.55
N ILE A 57 6.68 -20.24 4.65
CA ILE A 57 7.87 -21.09 4.50
C ILE A 57 8.62 -21.21 5.83
N LEU A 58 8.81 -20.09 6.55
CA LEU A 58 9.47 -20.06 7.85
C LEU A 58 8.67 -20.71 9.00
N ASN A 59 7.40 -21.06 8.80
CA ASN A 59 6.56 -21.63 9.86
C ASN A 59 7.06 -23.03 10.28
N PRO A 60 7.45 -23.25 11.56
CA PRO A 60 7.95 -24.54 12.02
C PRO A 60 7.02 -25.73 11.79
N SER A 61 5.71 -25.49 11.76
CA SER A 61 4.67 -26.51 11.61
C SER A 61 4.33 -26.85 10.15
N LEU A 62 5.02 -26.24 9.17
CA LEU A 62 4.75 -26.47 7.76
C LEU A 62 5.16 -27.89 7.34
N THR A 63 4.30 -28.58 6.59
CA THR A 63 4.59 -29.89 6.01
C THR A 63 5.41 -29.75 4.72
N ALA A 64 6.07 -30.83 4.29
CA ALA A 64 6.79 -30.84 3.01
C ALA A 64 5.87 -30.54 1.80
N GLU A 65 4.63 -31.04 1.84
CA GLU A 65 3.61 -30.75 0.81
C GLU A 65 3.23 -29.26 0.81
N GLY A 66 3.02 -28.66 1.99
CA GLY A 66 2.73 -27.23 2.12
C GLY A 66 3.90 -26.34 1.72
N LEU A 67 5.14 -26.83 1.86
CA LEU A 67 6.34 -26.13 1.41
C LEU A 67 6.36 -26.02 -0.11
N VAL A 68 6.10 -27.12 -0.83
CA VAL A 68 6.02 -27.14 -2.30
C VAL A 68 4.93 -26.19 -2.80
N GLU A 69 3.76 -26.21 -2.15
CA GLU A 69 2.66 -25.29 -2.50
C GLU A 69 3.02 -23.82 -2.28
N CYS A 70 3.74 -23.48 -1.21
CA CYS A 70 4.14 -22.10 -0.93
C CYS A 70 5.28 -21.62 -1.84
N SER A 71 6.16 -22.53 -2.29
CA SER A 71 7.25 -22.18 -3.21
C SER A 71 6.80 -22.06 -4.66
N ALA A 72 5.74 -22.78 -5.04
CA ALA A 72 5.22 -22.82 -6.39
C ALA A 72 4.86 -21.43 -6.91
N GLY A 73 5.47 -21.03 -8.04
CA GLY A 73 5.19 -19.77 -8.73
C GLY A 73 5.85 -18.50 -8.18
N TYR A 74 6.44 -18.52 -6.97
CA TYR A 74 7.17 -17.36 -6.42
C TYR A 74 8.69 -17.55 -6.40
N PHE A 75 9.17 -18.77 -6.17
CA PHE A 75 10.59 -19.05 -5.88
C PHE A 75 11.17 -20.20 -6.71
N GLU A 76 10.47 -20.62 -7.77
CA GLU A 76 10.91 -21.67 -8.69
C GLU A 76 11.75 -21.05 -9.82
N ASN A 77 13.05 -20.90 -9.57
CA ASN A 77 14.02 -20.74 -10.66
C ASN A 77 14.64 -22.09 -10.97
N GLU A 78 14.71 -22.47 -12.26
CA GLU A 78 15.24 -23.78 -12.69
C GLU A 78 16.71 -24.02 -12.29
N ASP A 79 17.45 -22.94 -12.01
CA ASP A 79 18.87 -22.98 -11.63
C ASP A 79 19.12 -22.98 -10.12
N ASP A 80 18.08 -22.86 -9.28
CA ASP A 80 18.20 -22.75 -7.82
C ASP A 80 17.92 -24.07 -7.10
N ASP A 81 18.64 -24.32 -5.99
CA ASP A 81 18.36 -25.45 -5.11
C ASP A 81 16.92 -25.36 -4.53
N PRO A 82 16.19 -26.49 -4.49
CA PRO A 82 14.82 -26.50 -3.99
C PRO A 82 14.78 -26.11 -2.51
N ILE A 83 13.73 -25.40 -2.13
CA ILE A 83 13.47 -25.09 -0.73
C ILE A 83 13.04 -26.38 -0.03
N THR A 84 13.75 -26.73 1.04
CA THR A 84 13.51 -27.89 1.91
C THR A 84 13.24 -27.41 3.33
N LEU A 85 12.70 -28.28 4.18
CA LEU A 85 12.45 -27.94 5.59
C LEU A 85 13.73 -27.57 6.35
N ASP A 86 14.87 -28.11 5.91
CA ASP A 86 16.17 -27.90 6.56
C ASP A 86 16.85 -26.61 6.09
N ASN A 87 16.75 -26.25 4.79
CA ASN A 87 17.41 -25.06 4.22
C ASN A 87 16.51 -23.81 4.15
N ARG A 88 15.23 -23.90 4.54
CA ARG A 88 14.23 -22.84 4.37
C ARG A 88 14.63 -21.47 4.94
N VAL A 89 15.34 -21.44 6.07
CA VAL A 89 15.75 -20.18 6.71
C VAL A 89 16.78 -19.47 5.83
N GLU A 90 17.86 -20.18 5.50
CA GLU A 90 18.92 -19.69 4.62
C GLU A 90 18.39 -19.32 3.23
N ARG A 91 17.45 -20.11 2.67
CA ARG A 91 16.83 -19.80 1.38
C ARG A 91 15.99 -18.53 1.44
N VAL A 92 15.17 -18.34 2.49
CA VAL A 92 14.39 -17.10 2.64
C VAL A 92 15.32 -15.89 2.85
N GLU A 93 16.41 -16.01 3.59
CA GLU A 93 17.42 -14.95 3.73
C GLU A 93 18.08 -14.60 2.38
N THR A 94 18.43 -15.62 1.60
CA THR A 94 19.03 -15.44 0.26
C THR A 94 18.05 -14.77 -0.71
N LEU A 95 16.78 -15.19 -0.69
CA LEU A 95 15.72 -14.59 -1.50
C LEU A 95 15.47 -13.13 -1.10
N LEU A 96 15.44 -12.85 0.21
CA LEU A 96 15.33 -11.48 0.71
C LEU A 96 16.48 -10.62 0.19
N GLU A 97 17.73 -11.10 0.31
CA GLU A 97 18.91 -10.36 -0.14
C GLU A 97 18.89 -10.12 -1.66
N SER A 98 18.46 -11.10 -2.46
CA SER A 98 18.41 -10.94 -3.93
C SER A 98 17.41 -9.86 -4.38
N ILE A 99 16.35 -9.65 -3.62
CA ILE A 99 15.35 -8.59 -3.86
C ILE A 99 15.92 -7.22 -3.47
N VAL A 100 16.53 -7.12 -2.27
CA VAL A 100 16.85 -5.84 -1.64
C VAL A 100 18.24 -5.31 -2.02
N ALA A 101 19.13 -6.17 -2.51
CA ALA A 101 20.52 -5.85 -2.83
C ALA A 101 20.85 -6.00 -4.32
N ASN A 102 19.91 -5.65 -5.20
CA ASN A 102 20.20 -5.58 -6.63
C ASN A 102 21.18 -4.42 -6.96
N ASP A 103 21.91 -4.57 -8.08
CA ASP A 103 22.95 -3.61 -8.49
C ASP A 103 22.42 -2.17 -8.62
N GLN A 104 21.18 -1.98 -9.07
CA GLN A 104 20.61 -0.65 -9.24
C GLN A 104 20.39 0.05 -7.90
N ILE A 105 19.86 -0.65 -6.90
CA ILE A 105 19.66 -0.13 -5.54
C ILE A 105 21.02 0.15 -4.90
N ASN A 106 22.00 -0.73 -5.09
CA ASN A 106 23.35 -0.56 -4.53
C ASN A 106 24.02 0.70 -5.12
N GLN A 107 24.00 0.87 -6.45
CA GLN A 107 24.57 2.05 -7.11
C GLN A 107 23.84 3.33 -6.71
N LEU A 108 22.51 3.32 -6.65
CA LEU A 108 21.73 4.46 -6.18
C LEU A 108 22.07 4.81 -4.73
N SER A 109 22.15 3.80 -3.86
CA SER A 109 22.53 3.99 -2.45
C SER A 109 23.94 4.59 -2.35
N LEU A 110 24.90 4.17 -3.17
CA LEU A 110 26.24 4.77 -3.22
C LEU A 110 26.19 6.26 -3.58
N GLY A 111 25.44 6.62 -4.62
CA GLY A 111 25.27 8.01 -5.04
C GLY A 111 24.58 8.88 -3.99
N PHE A 112 23.55 8.34 -3.31
CA PHE A 112 22.89 9.03 -2.20
C PHE A 112 23.86 9.23 -1.03
N ASN A 113 24.57 8.17 -0.65
CA ASN A 113 25.48 8.15 0.49
C ASN A 113 26.69 9.08 0.31
N SER A 114 27.13 9.32 -0.93
CA SER A 114 28.24 10.24 -1.24
C SER A 114 27.85 11.71 -1.10
N ALA A 115 26.57 12.03 -1.22
CA ALA A 115 26.07 13.42 -1.26
C ALA A 115 25.26 13.83 -0.01
N ILE A 116 24.63 12.89 0.72
CA ILE A 116 23.77 13.22 1.87
C ILE A 116 24.56 13.75 3.08
N GLY A 117 25.77 13.23 3.33
CA GLY A 117 26.58 13.52 4.52
C GLY A 117 26.25 12.62 5.72
N ASP A 118 27.29 12.19 6.44
CA ASP A 118 27.16 11.15 7.48
C ASP A 118 26.36 11.57 8.71
N GLN A 119 26.31 12.87 9.03
CA GLN A 119 25.55 13.39 10.16
C GLN A 119 24.05 13.06 10.08
N TYR A 120 23.47 13.08 8.88
CA TYR A 120 22.04 12.83 8.70
C TYR A 120 21.70 11.36 8.82
N LYS A 121 22.59 10.45 8.40
CA LYS A 121 22.37 9.00 8.49
C LYS A 121 22.19 8.53 9.93
N SER A 122 22.92 9.15 10.86
CA SER A 122 22.83 8.83 12.28
C SER A 122 21.59 9.38 12.99
N LEU A 123 20.92 10.38 12.37
CA LEU A 123 19.81 11.11 12.99
C LEU A 123 18.44 10.68 12.48
N LEU A 124 18.39 10.05 11.30
CA LEU A 124 17.15 9.72 10.62
C LEU A 124 16.86 8.23 10.72
N ASN A 125 15.60 7.92 11.00
CA ASN A 125 15.05 6.60 10.69
C ASN A 125 14.45 6.57 9.26
N PRO A 126 14.09 5.39 8.73
CA PRO A 126 13.55 5.26 7.37
C PRO A 126 12.29 6.07 7.11
N ASP A 127 11.36 6.11 8.08
CA ASP A 127 10.09 6.82 7.96
C ASP A 127 10.32 8.35 7.95
N GLU A 128 11.26 8.84 8.77
CA GLU A 128 11.68 10.25 8.77
C GLU A 128 12.38 10.65 7.47
N LEU A 129 13.24 9.77 6.94
CA LEU A 129 13.89 10.02 5.65
C LEU A 129 12.86 10.10 4.53
N GLU A 130 11.89 9.18 4.50
CA GLU A 130 10.78 9.22 3.53
C GLU A 130 10.01 10.55 3.65
N ILE A 131 9.66 10.99 4.86
CA ILE A 131 8.95 12.25 5.06
C ILE A 131 9.78 13.45 4.58
N LEU A 132 11.09 13.46 4.83
CA LEU A 132 11.95 14.57 4.40
C LEU A 132 12.17 14.58 2.89
N LEU A 133 12.22 13.41 2.25
CA LEU A 133 12.37 13.30 0.80
C LEU A 133 11.07 13.58 0.06
N CYS A 134 9.96 13.04 0.53
CA CYS A 134 8.70 13.02 -0.22
C CYS A 134 7.68 14.03 0.30
N GLY A 135 7.90 14.58 1.49
CA GLY A 135 6.88 15.31 2.21
C GLY A 135 5.75 14.42 2.72
N VAL A 136 4.82 15.06 3.44
CA VAL A 136 3.52 14.47 3.77
C VAL A 136 2.62 14.69 2.57
N GLN A 137 2.16 13.61 1.93
CA GLN A 137 1.18 13.75 0.87
C GLN A 137 -0.14 14.20 1.50
N THR A 138 -0.62 15.38 1.08
CA THR A 138 -1.97 15.83 1.42
C THR A 138 -2.93 15.29 0.38
N ILE A 139 -3.94 14.55 0.83
CA ILE A 139 -5.02 14.07 -0.03
C ILE A 139 -6.02 15.20 -0.18
N ASP A 140 -6.22 15.65 -1.42
CA ASP A 140 -7.22 16.66 -1.75
C ASP A 140 -8.59 15.99 -1.94
N HIS A 141 -9.55 16.40 -1.12
CA HIS A 141 -10.93 15.89 -1.16
C HIS A 141 -11.60 16.16 -2.51
N ALA A 142 -11.34 17.31 -3.13
CA ALA A 142 -11.92 17.69 -4.41
C ALA A 142 -11.32 16.84 -5.54
N ASP A 143 -10.01 16.63 -5.53
CA ASP A 143 -9.32 15.75 -6.48
C ASP A 143 -9.83 14.31 -6.39
N LEU A 144 -9.91 13.76 -5.16
CA LEU A 144 -10.43 12.41 -4.93
C LEU A 144 -11.88 12.27 -5.40
N LYS A 145 -12.74 13.27 -5.10
CA LYS A 145 -14.14 13.30 -5.53
C LYS A 145 -14.29 13.36 -7.04
N GLN A 146 -13.52 14.22 -7.69
CA GLN A 146 -13.58 14.42 -9.13
C GLN A 146 -13.24 13.15 -9.92
N HIS A 147 -12.33 12.33 -9.38
CA HIS A 147 -11.82 11.13 -10.05
C HIS A 147 -12.42 9.82 -9.50
N THR A 148 -13.41 9.88 -8.62
CA THR A 148 -14.15 8.71 -8.15
C THR A 148 -15.29 8.36 -9.11
N VAL A 149 -15.41 7.08 -9.46
CA VAL A 149 -16.48 6.57 -10.33
C VAL A 149 -17.53 5.78 -9.54
N TYR A 150 -18.76 5.73 -10.06
CA TYR A 150 -19.89 5.04 -9.41
C TYR A 150 -20.43 3.84 -10.22
N SER A 151 -19.81 3.57 -11.37
CA SER A 151 -20.10 2.42 -12.21
C SER A 151 -18.93 2.15 -13.17
N ARG A 152 -18.71 0.89 -13.59
CA ARG A 152 -17.77 0.57 -14.68
C ARG A 152 -18.50 0.37 -16.00
N ASP A 153 -17.78 0.63 -17.08
CA ASP A 153 -18.17 0.17 -18.41
C ASP A 153 -18.12 -1.36 -18.44
N GLY A 154 -19.24 -1.99 -18.80
CA GLY A 154 -19.39 -3.45 -18.84
C GLY A 154 -20.21 -4.08 -17.69
N ASP A 155 -20.54 -3.33 -16.62
CA ASP A 155 -21.41 -3.87 -15.56
C ASP A 155 -22.84 -4.01 -16.07
N HIS A 156 -23.27 -5.20 -16.48
CA HIS A 156 -24.58 -5.43 -17.09
C HIS A 156 -25.76 -5.36 -16.11
N GLU A 157 -25.51 -5.27 -14.80
CA GLU A 157 -26.53 -5.07 -13.78
C GLU A 157 -26.65 -3.60 -13.35
N ILE A 158 -27.69 -2.93 -13.84
CA ILE A 158 -28.06 -1.56 -13.46
C ILE A 158 -28.34 -1.45 -11.94
N SER A 159 -28.76 -2.53 -11.30
CA SER A 159 -29.10 -2.63 -9.87
C SER A 159 -27.90 -2.53 -8.91
N LEU A 160 -26.67 -2.55 -9.42
CA LEU A 160 -25.44 -2.48 -8.62
C LEU A 160 -24.64 -1.20 -8.85
N ARG A 161 -25.30 -0.12 -9.29
CA ARG A 161 -24.65 1.16 -9.59
C ARG A 161 -25.16 2.25 -8.67
N TYR A 162 -24.24 3.04 -8.13
CA TYR A 162 -24.59 4.33 -7.55
C TYR A 162 -24.58 5.42 -8.63
N SER A 163 -25.27 6.51 -8.34
CA SER A 163 -25.18 7.79 -9.05
C SER A 163 -24.61 8.86 -8.12
N GLU A 164 -23.93 9.86 -8.67
CA GLU A 164 -23.46 11.02 -7.92
C GLU A 164 -24.59 11.79 -7.21
N HIS A 165 -25.84 11.63 -7.68
CA HIS A 165 -27.03 12.25 -7.09
C HIS A 165 -27.68 11.41 -5.99
N ASP A 166 -27.22 10.18 -5.75
CA ASP A 166 -27.80 9.35 -4.71
C ASP A 166 -27.52 9.95 -3.32
N PRO A 167 -28.51 9.95 -2.40
CA PRO A 167 -28.34 10.54 -1.07
C PRO A 167 -27.14 9.95 -0.30
N VAL A 168 -26.86 8.66 -0.45
CA VAL A 168 -25.71 8.02 0.20
C VAL A 168 -24.37 8.54 -0.33
N ILE A 169 -24.28 8.86 -1.62
CA ILE A 169 -23.07 9.43 -2.23
C ILE A 169 -22.88 10.89 -1.83
N GLN A 170 -23.96 11.67 -1.76
CA GLN A 170 -23.90 13.03 -1.23
C GLN A 170 -23.44 13.03 0.23
N ASN A 171 -24.04 12.16 1.06
CA ASN A 171 -23.65 11.98 2.46
C ASN A 171 -22.20 11.51 2.61
N LEU A 172 -21.71 10.62 1.73
CA LEU A 172 -20.32 10.18 1.74
C LEU A 172 -19.40 11.39 1.60
N TRP A 173 -19.59 12.21 0.58
CA TRP A 173 -18.70 13.35 0.34
C TRP A 173 -18.81 14.45 1.39
N GLU A 174 -19.98 14.63 2.01
CA GLU A 174 -20.10 15.49 3.18
C GLU A 174 -19.30 14.96 4.36
N VAL A 175 -19.39 13.66 4.67
CA VAL A 175 -18.62 13.04 5.74
C VAL A 175 -17.12 13.12 5.46
N LEU A 176 -16.71 12.82 4.23
CA LEU A 176 -15.30 12.91 3.85
C LEU A 176 -14.78 14.35 3.91
N SER A 177 -15.61 15.37 3.64
CA SER A 177 -15.19 16.76 3.82
C SER A 177 -14.91 17.16 5.27
N GLU A 178 -15.38 16.37 6.23
CA GLU A 178 -15.14 16.54 7.68
C GLU A 178 -13.91 15.74 8.15
N PHE A 179 -13.25 14.97 7.28
CA PHE A 179 -12.07 14.19 7.62
C PHE A 179 -10.83 15.08 7.65
N ASP A 180 -9.95 14.82 8.62
CA ASP A 180 -8.60 15.37 8.63
C ASP A 180 -7.67 14.53 7.73
N GLN A 181 -6.43 14.98 7.56
CA GLN A 181 -5.47 14.25 6.72
C GLN A 181 -5.20 12.82 7.22
N PRO A 182 -5.00 12.55 8.53
CA PRO A 182 -4.94 11.19 9.04
C PRO A 182 -6.13 10.31 8.65
N ASP A 183 -7.36 10.82 8.75
CA ASP A 183 -8.56 10.10 8.35
C ASP A 183 -8.61 9.85 6.83
N MET A 184 -8.19 10.82 6.02
CA MET A 184 -8.10 10.66 4.56
C MET A 184 -7.04 9.65 4.15
N VAL A 185 -5.88 9.64 4.82
CA VAL A 185 -4.84 8.63 4.60
C VAL A 185 -5.36 7.24 4.92
N ARG A 186 -6.10 7.07 6.02
CA ARG A 186 -6.76 5.79 6.35
C ARG A 186 -7.79 5.39 5.31
N LEU A 187 -8.58 6.33 4.80
CA LEU A 187 -9.53 6.04 3.73
C LEU A 187 -8.82 5.55 2.46
N VAL A 188 -7.80 6.27 2.02
CA VAL A 188 -7.03 5.87 0.82
C VAL A 188 -6.41 4.50 1.05
N GLN A 189 -5.77 4.26 2.20
CA GLN A 189 -5.21 2.96 2.54
C GLN A 189 -6.27 1.84 2.59
N PHE A 190 -7.45 2.12 3.14
CA PHE A 190 -8.55 1.16 3.19
C PHE A 190 -9.01 0.77 1.78
N VAL A 191 -9.09 1.74 0.86
CA VAL A 191 -9.62 1.51 -0.49
C VAL A 191 -8.56 0.98 -1.46
N THR A 192 -7.31 1.43 -1.36
CA THR A 192 -6.24 1.16 -2.34
C THR A 192 -5.15 0.24 -1.81
N GLY A 193 -5.13 -0.04 -0.51
CA GLY A 193 -4.05 -0.80 0.15
C GLY A 193 -2.80 0.03 0.44
N THR A 194 -2.71 1.28 -0.02
CA THR A 194 -1.57 2.18 0.20
C THR A 194 -2.01 3.49 0.85
N SER A 195 -1.20 4.03 1.75
CA SER A 195 -1.43 5.33 2.39
C SER A 195 -1.21 6.53 1.45
N ARG A 196 -0.78 6.30 0.20
CA ARG A 196 -0.44 7.35 -0.77
C ARG A 196 -1.15 7.15 -2.11
N LEU A 197 -1.62 8.25 -2.69
CA LEU A 197 -2.04 8.35 -4.08
C LEU A 197 -0.83 8.35 -5.03
N PRO A 198 -0.98 7.88 -6.27
CA PRO A 198 0.09 7.90 -7.26
C PRO A 198 0.52 9.33 -7.63
N PRO A 199 1.68 9.49 -8.28
CA PRO A 199 2.08 10.77 -8.83
C PRO A 199 1.00 11.35 -9.74
N GLY A 200 0.59 12.59 -9.49
CA GLY A 200 -0.53 13.23 -10.19
C GLY A 200 -1.90 13.14 -9.50
N GLY A 201 -1.97 12.52 -8.31
CA GLY A 201 -3.18 12.51 -7.49
C GLY A 201 -4.14 11.39 -7.85
N ALA A 202 -5.41 11.53 -7.46
CA ALA A 202 -6.45 10.53 -7.67
C ALA A 202 -6.75 10.28 -9.15
N ALA A 203 -6.47 11.27 -10.02
CA ALA A 203 -6.59 11.16 -11.47
C ALA A 203 -5.78 10.00 -12.07
N ASN A 204 -4.68 9.63 -11.42
CA ASN A 204 -3.75 8.61 -11.90
C ASN A 204 -3.91 7.26 -11.17
N LEU A 205 -4.97 7.08 -10.37
CA LEU A 205 -5.33 5.77 -9.85
C LEU A 205 -5.72 4.87 -11.03
N ASP A 206 -5.03 3.74 -11.15
CA ASP A 206 -5.35 2.70 -12.11
C ASP A 206 -5.51 1.35 -11.38
N PRO A 207 -6.74 0.81 -11.29
CA PRO A 207 -7.99 1.42 -11.77
C PRO A 207 -8.43 2.65 -10.94
N PRO A 208 -9.33 3.52 -11.45
CA PRO A 208 -9.88 4.63 -10.67
C PRO A 208 -10.58 4.16 -9.41
N MET A 209 -10.58 4.99 -8.36
CA MET A 209 -11.39 4.71 -7.16
C MET A 209 -12.87 4.58 -7.54
N MET A 210 -13.52 3.53 -7.05
CA MET A 210 -14.92 3.25 -7.33
C MET A 210 -15.73 3.08 -6.05
N VAL A 211 -16.93 3.65 -6.02
CA VAL A 211 -17.89 3.41 -4.93
C VAL A 211 -19.07 2.62 -5.48
N GLN A 212 -19.38 1.48 -4.85
CA GLN A 212 -20.47 0.60 -5.26
C GLN A 212 -21.32 0.14 -4.06
N PRO A 213 -22.60 -0.18 -4.26
CA PRO A 213 -23.44 -0.75 -3.21
C PRO A 213 -22.95 -2.14 -2.79
N VAL A 214 -23.33 -2.56 -1.58
CA VAL A 214 -23.17 -3.96 -1.16
C VAL A 214 -24.05 -4.86 -2.05
N PRO A 215 -23.48 -5.89 -2.71
CA PRO A 215 -24.27 -6.87 -3.44
C PRO A 215 -25.28 -7.58 -2.51
N PRO A 216 -26.55 -7.76 -2.94
CA PRO A 216 -27.58 -8.37 -2.09
C PRO A 216 -27.25 -9.78 -1.58
N SER A 217 -26.34 -10.49 -2.25
CA SER A 217 -25.89 -11.83 -1.86
C SER A 217 -24.84 -11.85 -0.74
N TRP A 218 -24.22 -10.70 -0.40
CA TRP A 218 -23.11 -10.65 0.55
C TRP A 218 -23.55 -10.60 2.01
N SER A 219 -24.77 -10.12 2.28
CA SER A 219 -25.26 -9.98 3.66
C SER A 219 -26.78 -9.97 3.73
N THR A 220 -27.31 -10.68 4.72
CA THR A 220 -28.73 -10.62 5.11
C THR A 220 -28.98 -9.70 6.31
N ALA A 221 -27.93 -9.09 6.88
CA ALA A 221 -28.05 -8.17 8.00
C ALA A 221 -28.75 -6.86 7.59
N PRO A 222 -29.43 -6.16 8.51
CA PRO A 222 -29.98 -4.84 8.24
C PRO A 222 -28.92 -3.88 7.68
N VAL A 223 -29.27 -3.09 6.66
CA VAL A 223 -28.32 -2.19 5.95
C VAL A 223 -27.53 -1.31 6.91
N ASP A 224 -28.20 -0.70 7.89
CA ASP A 224 -27.59 0.21 8.86
C ASP A 224 -26.67 -0.47 9.88
N ASP A 225 -26.66 -1.80 9.92
CA ASP A 225 -25.77 -2.60 10.76
C ASP A 225 -24.53 -3.08 10.01
N GLN A 226 -24.55 -3.10 8.67
CA GLN A 226 -23.42 -3.52 7.85
C GLN A 226 -22.26 -2.52 7.95
N LEU A 227 -21.02 -3.01 7.92
CA LEU A 227 -19.82 -2.17 7.77
C LEU A 227 -19.50 -1.99 6.28
N PRO A 228 -18.91 -0.86 5.87
CA PRO A 228 -18.37 -0.76 4.53
C PRO A 228 -17.19 -1.72 4.37
N GLY A 229 -16.99 -2.18 3.15
CA GLY A 229 -15.88 -3.05 2.75
C GLY A 229 -15.02 -2.38 1.68
N ALA A 230 -13.88 -2.99 1.38
CA ALA A 230 -13.04 -2.56 0.28
C ALA A 230 -12.50 -3.75 -0.52
N SER A 231 -12.22 -3.52 -1.79
CA SER A 231 -11.44 -4.42 -2.63
C SER A 231 -10.26 -3.63 -3.21
N THR A 232 -9.11 -3.78 -2.57
CA THR A 232 -7.90 -2.99 -2.85
C THR A 232 -7.34 -3.25 -4.25
N CYS A 233 -7.45 -4.49 -4.74
CA CYS A 233 -7.06 -4.84 -6.11
C CYS A 233 -7.82 -4.04 -7.20
N TYR A 234 -8.98 -3.48 -6.86
CA TYR A 234 -9.82 -2.71 -7.78
C TYR A 234 -10.07 -1.28 -7.33
N ASN A 235 -9.39 -0.80 -6.27
CA ASN A 235 -9.63 0.50 -5.65
C ASN A 235 -11.13 0.74 -5.34
N GLN A 236 -11.82 -0.30 -4.88
CA GLN A 236 -13.28 -0.29 -4.69
C GLN A 236 -13.65 -0.09 -3.22
N LEU A 237 -14.47 0.91 -2.94
CA LEU A 237 -15.22 1.09 -1.70
C LEU A 237 -16.62 0.47 -1.87
N ILE A 238 -16.90 -0.59 -1.12
CA ILE A 238 -18.23 -1.18 -1.03
C ILE A 238 -18.98 -0.50 0.11
N LEU A 239 -19.95 0.34 -0.24
CA LEU A 239 -20.67 1.20 0.69
C LEU A 239 -22.12 0.72 0.82
N PRO A 240 -22.61 0.32 2.00
CA PRO A 240 -24.03 0.06 2.19
C PRO A 240 -24.87 1.35 1.98
N PRO A 241 -26.09 1.25 1.43
CA PRO A 241 -26.98 2.41 1.23
C PRO A 241 -27.59 2.87 2.56
N TYR A 242 -26.77 3.40 3.47
CA TYR A 242 -27.15 3.82 4.82
C TYR A 242 -28.30 4.84 4.81
N SER A 243 -29.19 4.70 5.79
CA SER A 243 -30.39 5.54 5.89
C SER A 243 -30.11 7.00 6.28
N SER A 244 -28.92 7.31 6.83
CA SER A 244 -28.54 8.65 7.24
C SER A 244 -27.03 8.92 7.24
N LYS A 245 -26.66 10.19 7.11
CA LYS A 245 -25.27 10.68 7.23
C LYS A 245 -24.61 10.25 8.54
N ALA A 246 -25.34 10.32 9.66
CA ALA A 246 -24.81 9.96 10.98
C ALA A 246 -24.41 8.49 11.07
N ILE A 247 -25.22 7.60 10.47
CA ILE A 247 -24.90 6.16 10.41
C ILE A 247 -23.71 5.93 9.50
N LEU A 248 -23.68 6.55 8.31
CA LEU A 248 -22.55 6.47 7.38
C LEU A 248 -21.24 6.87 8.06
N SER A 249 -21.21 8.06 8.69
CA SER A 249 -19.99 8.55 9.37
C SER A 249 -19.50 7.58 10.44
N ARG A 250 -20.40 7.12 11.32
CA ARG A 250 -20.06 6.18 12.38
C ARG A 250 -19.52 4.85 11.83
N LYS A 251 -20.20 4.27 10.83
CA LYS A 251 -19.82 2.98 10.25
C LYS A 251 -18.53 3.05 9.42
N LEU A 252 -18.35 4.15 8.68
CA LEU A 252 -17.12 4.39 7.93
C LEU A 252 -15.92 4.54 8.86
N ARG A 253 -16.00 5.41 9.87
CA ARG A 253 -14.93 5.56 10.88
C ARG A 253 -14.62 4.25 11.58
N GLN A 254 -15.66 3.51 11.97
CA GLN A 254 -15.52 2.17 12.56
C GLN A 254 -14.74 1.21 11.64
N ALA A 255 -15.04 1.15 10.34
CA ALA A 255 -14.31 0.30 9.41
C ALA A 255 -12.85 0.74 9.25
N LEU A 256 -12.59 2.04 9.13
CA LEU A 256 -11.23 2.58 8.99
C LEU A 256 -10.37 2.34 10.25
N GLU A 257 -10.98 2.33 11.44
CA GLU A 257 -10.30 1.99 12.69
C GLU A 257 -10.00 0.48 12.79
N HIS A 258 -10.96 -0.39 12.45
CA HIS A 258 -10.79 -1.84 12.58
C HIS A 258 -9.91 -2.46 11.48
N CYS A 259 -9.74 -1.80 10.34
CA CYS A 259 -8.78 -2.23 9.32
C CYS A 259 -7.31 -1.95 9.69
N GLN A 260 -7.03 -1.34 10.85
CA GLN A 260 -5.68 -1.34 11.42
C GLN A 260 -5.23 -2.75 11.89
N GLY A 261 -6.14 -3.72 11.96
CA GLY A 261 -5.88 -5.09 12.43
C GLY A 261 -5.22 -6.02 11.42
N PHE A 262 -4.02 -5.69 10.93
CA PHE A 262 -2.96 -6.66 10.59
C PHE A 262 -1.54 -6.09 10.83
N GLY A 263 -1.45 -4.98 11.58
CA GLY A 263 -0.22 -4.54 12.20
C GLY A 263 -0.49 -4.23 13.66
N LEU A 264 0.23 -4.93 14.56
CA LEU A 264 0.17 -4.85 16.04
C LEU A 264 -0.99 -5.71 16.59
N ASP A 265 -0.79 -6.87 17.23
CA ASP A 265 0.32 -7.37 18.06
C ASP A 265 1.00 -8.65 17.53
#